data_AF-A0A7R9R1S7-F1
#
_entry.id   AF-A0A7R9R1S7-F1
#
_cell.length_a   1.000
_cell.length_b   1.000
_cell.length_c   1.000
_cell.angle_alpha   90.00
_cell.angle_beta   90.00
_cell.angle_gamma   90.00
#
_symmetry.space_group_name_H-M   'P 1'
#
loop_
_entity.id
_entity.type
_entity.pdbx_description
1 polymer ?
#
loop_
_entity_poly.entity_id
_entity_poly.type
_entity_poly.pdbx_seq_one_letter_code
_entity_poly.pdbx_strand_id
1 'polypeptide(L)'
;MGIPDNYSILLMHGAGTGQFAALPMNLVSGLKDGSLVNYLVTGAWSDKSAKEAQKYTTVNTVTPKLKEYFEIPNKSEWKLDSNAKYFFYTDNETIHGIELPYIPESLPNVPLVCDMTSNFLTRPIDIKKYGAVVAGTQKNCGIA
;
A
#
# COMPACT_ATOMS: atom_id res chain seq x y z
N MET A 1 -2.84 -18.94 -5.18
CA MET A 1 -2.51 -17.98 -4.11
C MET A 1 -2.26 -18.61 -2.75
N GLY A 2 -2.80 -19.81 -2.43
CA GLY A 2 -2.42 -20.52 -1.19
C GLY A 2 -2.66 -19.69 0.07
N ILE A 3 -3.81 -19.00 0.13
CA ILE A 3 -4.17 -18.10 1.23
C ILE A 3 -4.34 -18.95 2.49
N PRO A 4 -3.56 -18.71 3.57
CA PRO A 4 -3.72 -19.46 4.80
C PRO A 4 -4.97 -19.03 5.57
N ASP A 5 -5.47 -19.91 6.43
CA ASP A 5 -6.74 -19.74 7.17
C ASP A 5 -6.75 -18.54 8.12
N ASN A 6 -5.59 -17.95 8.43
CA ASN A 6 -5.47 -16.76 9.27
C ASN A 6 -5.69 -15.44 8.51
N TYR A 7 -6.05 -15.48 7.22
CA TYR A 7 -6.44 -14.33 6.43
C TYR A 7 -7.95 -14.30 6.21
N SER A 8 -8.53 -13.10 6.29
CA SER A 8 -9.92 -12.87 5.89
C SER A 8 -9.97 -12.32 4.46
N ILE A 9 -10.90 -12.82 3.65
CA ILE A 9 -11.19 -12.32 2.31
C ILE A 9 -12.47 -11.48 2.40
N LEU A 10 -12.36 -10.20 2.06
CA LEU A 10 -13.49 -9.26 2.12
C LEU A 10 -13.85 -8.79 0.71
N LEU A 11 -15.15 -8.84 0.38
CA LEU A 11 -15.70 -8.24 -0.84
C LEU A 11 -16.36 -6.91 -0.45
N MET A 12 -15.79 -5.80 -0.93
CA MET A 12 -16.15 -4.46 -0.47
C MET A 12 -16.43 -3.51 -1.63
N HIS A 13 -17.36 -2.58 -1.40
CA HIS A 13 -17.61 -1.47 -2.32
C HIS A 13 -16.52 -0.38 -2.22
N GLY A 14 -16.63 0.65 -3.08
CA GLY A 14 -15.75 1.82 -3.06
C GLY A 14 -14.47 1.69 -3.91
N ALA A 15 -14.25 0.52 -4.53
CA ALA A 15 -13.08 0.22 -5.35
C ALA A 15 -11.75 0.53 -4.61
N GLY A 16 -10.63 0.62 -5.33
CA GLY A 16 -9.32 0.91 -4.73
C GLY A 16 -9.29 2.23 -3.94
N THR A 17 -9.97 3.28 -4.43
CA THR A 17 -10.01 4.58 -3.76
C THR A 17 -10.75 4.56 -2.43
N GLY A 18 -11.82 3.78 -2.29
CA GLY A 18 -12.50 3.61 -1.01
C GLY A 18 -11.60 2.93 0.01
N GLN A 19 -10.74 2.01 -0.45
CA GLN A 19 -9.80 1.34 0.43
C GLN A 19 -8.64 2.23 0.88
N PHE A 20 -8.28 3.28 0.13
CA PHE A 20 -7.29 4.28 0.59
C PHE A 20 -7.72 4.96 1.89
N ALA A 21 -9.02 5.17 2.11
CA ALA A 21 -9.58 5.64 3.37
C ALA A 21 -9.79 4.49 4.38
N ALA A 22 -10.27 3.33 3.91
CA ALA A 22 -10.57 2.21 4.81
C ALA A 22 -9.32 1.66 5.52
N LEU A 23 -8.17 1.62 4.85
CA LEU A 23 -6.91 1.13 5.40
C LEU A 23 -6.50 1.88 6.67
N PRO A 24 -6.27 3.21 6.66
CA PRO A 24 -5.93 3.94 7.88
C PRO A 24 -7.05 3.88 8.93
N MET A 25 -8.32 3.95 8.54
CA MET A 25 -9.44 3.91 9.51
C MET A 25 -9.54 2.58 10.28
N ASN A 26 -9.08 1.46 9.70
CA ASN A 26 -9.13 0.15 10.34
C ASN A 26 -7.80 -0.27 10.97
N LEU A 27 -6.68 0.05 10.33
CA LEU A 27 -5.35 -0.43 10.76
C LEU A 27 -4.67 0.51 11.76
N VAL A 28 -5.13 1.76 11.86
CA VAL A 28 -4.68 2.70 12.89
C VAL A 28 -5.64 2.62 14.07
N SER A 29 -5.29 1.82 15.06
CA SER A 29 -6.13 1.55 16.24
C SER A 29 -6.39 2.80 17.07
N GLY A 30 -7.62 3.33 17.01
CA GLY A 30 -8.00 4.59 17.64
C GLY A 30 -7.26 5.74 16.98
N LEU A 31 -8.00 6.65 16.35
CA LEU A 31 -7.51 7.90 15.75
C LEU A 31 -6.95 8.85 16.83
N LYS A 32 -6.01 8.35 17.64
CA LYS A 32 -5.31 9.11 18.66
C LYS A 32 -4.26 9.93 17.96
N ASP A 33 -4.17 11.19 18.36
CA ASP A 33 -3.09 12.08 18.00
C ASP A 33 -1.73 11.37 18.14
N GLY A 34 -0.94 11.38 17.06
CA GLY A 34 0.42 10.83 17.04
C GLY A 34 0.59 9.46 16.39
N SER A 35 -0.46 8.81 15.89
CA SER A 35 -0.27 7.63 15.03
C SER A 35 0.39 8.01 13.70
N LEU A 36 1.24 7.11 13.19
CA LEU A 36 2.00 7.31 11.97
C LEU A 36 1.94 6.06 11.09
N VAL A 37 2.02 6.25 9.78
CA VAL A 37 2.10 5.18 8.76
C VAL A 37 3.23 5.50 7.77
N ASN A 38 3.95 4.48 7.31
CA ASN A 38 4.98 4.62 6.29
C ASN A 38 4.35 4.45 4.91
N TYR A 39 4.73 5.28 3.95
CA TYR A 39 4.28 5.22 2.56
C TYR A 39 5.46 5.31 1.59
N LEU A 40 5.56 4.35 0.68
CA LEU A 40 6.40 4.45 -0.50
C LEU A 40 5.57 5.03 -1.63
N VAL A 41 5.92 6.24 -2.06
CA VAL A 41 5.21 6.96 -3.12
C VAL A 41 6.04 6.92 -4.39
N THR A 42 5.63 6.05 -5.31
CA THR A 42 6.28 5.80 -6.60
C THR A 42 5.43 6.23 -7.79
N GLY A 43 4.22 6.74 -7.56
CA GLY A 43 3.34 7.20 -8.63
C GLY A 43 2.05 7.84 -8.14
N ALA A 44 1.07 7.91 -9.03
CA ALA A 44 -0.17 8.65 -8.82
C ALA A 44 -1.09 7.96 -7.81
N TRP A 45 -1.13 6.63 -7.78
CA TRP A 45 -2.03 5.89 -6.89
C TRP A 45 -1.51 5.88 -5.46
N SER A 46 -0.22 5.63 -5.27
CA SER A 46 0.44 5.73 -3.97
C SER A 46 0.41 7.17 -3.42
N ASP A 47 0.60 8.19 -4.25
CA ASP A 47 0.44 9.60 -3.85
C ASP A 47 -1.00 9.92 -3.43
N LYS A 48 -1.98 9.44 -4.20
CA LYS A 48 -3.41 9.61 -3.86
C LYS A 48 -3.76 8.88 -2.56
N SER A 49 -3.24 7.68 -2.35
CA SER A 49 -3.43 6.91 -1.11
C SER A 49 -2.79 7.60 0.09
N ALA A 50 -1.57 8.13 -0.07
CA ALA A 50 -0.89 8.90 0.98
C ALA A 50 -1.67 10.16 1.36
N LYS A 51 -2.15 10.92 0.37
CA LYS A 51 -3.01 12.10 0.60
C LYS A 51 -4.32 11.77 1.28
N GLU A 52 -4.93 10.63 0.95
CA GLU A 52 -6.15 10.19 1.62
C GLU A 52 -5.87 9.79 3.08
N ALA A 53 -4.78 9.08 3.33
CA ALA A 53 -4.38 8.66 4.67
C ALA A 53 -4.05 9.83 5.61
N GLN A 54 -3.55 10.95 5.08
CA GLN A 54 -3.30 12.18 5.84
C GLN A 54 -4.54 12.74 6.55
N LYS A 55 -5.76 12.37 6.11
CA LYS A 55 -7.01 12.76 6.78
C LYS A 55 -7.23 12.05 8.13
N TYR A 56 -6.52 10.94 8.37
CA TYR A 56 -6.79 10.03 9.49
C TYR A 56 -5.55 9.78 10.37
N THR A 57 -4.35 10.02 9.87
CA THR A 57 -3.09 9.73 10.57
C THR A 57 -1.94 10.55 10.00
N THR A 58 -0.81 10.63 10.73
CA THR A 58 0.43 11.19 10.16
C THR A 58 0.99 10.23 9.11
N VAL A 59 1.38 10.74 7.95
CA VAL A 59 2.00 9.95 6.87
C VAL A 59 3.47 10.30 6.76
N ASN A 60 4.34 9.32 6.97
CA ASN A 60 5.75 9.38 6.63
C ASN A 60 5.96 8.86 5.22
N THR A 61 6.20 9.76 4.26
CA THR A 61 6.70 9.37 2.94
C THR A 61 8.16 8.96 3.07
N VAL A 62 8.44 7.68 2.88
CA VAL A 62 9.74 7.07 3.23
C VAL A 62 10.86 7.56 2.31
N THR A 63 10.52 8.13 1.16
CA THR A 63 11.44 8.77 0.23
C THR A 63 11.14 10.27 0.15
N PRO A 64 12.13 11.10 -0.23
CA PRO A 64 11.86 12.47 -0.64
C PRO A 64 10.80 12.52 -1.73
N LYS A 65 10.02 13.60 -1.76
CA LYS A 65 9.02 13.81 -2.81
C LYS A 65 9.73 13.90 -4.17
N LEU A 66 9.37 13.00 -5.06
CA LEU A 66 9.85 13.02 -6.44
C LEU A 66 9.19 14.18 -7.19
N LYS A 67 9.95 14.85 -8.07
CA LYS A 67 9.40 15.88 -8.97
C LYS A 67 8.50 15.23 -10.02
N GLU A 68 8.93 14.08 -10.53
CA GLU A 68 8.28 13.27 -11.55
C GLU A 68 8.53 11.80 -11.22
N TYR A 69 7.61 10.92 -11.63
CA TYR A 69 7.68 9.49 -11.32
C TYR A 69 8.23 8.71 -12.52
N PHE A 70 9.51 8.35 -12.48
CA PHE A 70 10.17 7.56 -13.53
C PHE A 70 10.82 6.28 -13.02
N GLU A 71 11.15 6.23 -11.73
CA GLU A 71 11.84 5.11 -11.12
C GLU A 71 11.45 4.94 -9.66
N ILE A 72 11.77 3.77 -9.12
CA ILE A 72 11.65 3.48 -7.70
C ILE A 72 12.93 3.99 -7.03
N PRO A 73 12.85 4.90 -6.04
CA PRO A 73 14.04 5.40 -5.35
C PRO A 73 14.85 4.26 -4.73
N ASN A 74 16.18 4.42 -4.66
CA ASN A 74 17.04 3.39 -4.10
C ASN A 74 16.62 3.05 -2.66
N LYS A 75 16.57 1.77 -2.32
CA LYS A 75 16.17 1.29 -0.99
C LYS A 75 17.01 1.89 0.14
N SER A 76 18.28 2.23 -0.11
CA SER A 76 19.14 2.89 0.89
C SER A 76 18.67 4.30 1.28
N GLU A 77 17.83 4.92 0.46
CA GLU A 77 17.27 6.25 0.72
C GLU A 77 15.99 6.21 1.55
N TRP A 78 15.42 5.02 1.75
CA TRP A 78 14.13 4.85 2.41
C TRP A 78 14.27 5.02 3.92
N LYS A 79 13.59 6.01 4.47
CA LYS A 79 13.55 6.33 5.89
C LYS A 79 12.26 5.83 6.50
N LEU A 80 12.24 4.54 6.84
CA LEU A 80 11.12 3.90 7.53
C LEU A 80 11.11 4.30 9.01
N ASP A 81 9.94 4.67 9.53
CA ASP A 81 9.72 4.87 10.96
C ASP A 81 9.28 3.55 11.60
N SER A 82 9.94 3.14 12.69
CA SER A 82 9.65 1.89 13.41
C SER A 82 8.37 1.94 14.23
N ASN A 83 7.83 3.13 14.50
CA ASN A 83 6.56 3.31 15.21
C ASN A 83 5.35 3.29 14.25
N ALA A 84 5.59 3.15 12.94
CA ALA A 84 4.53 3.11 11.95
C ALA A 84 3.57 1.94 12.18
N LYS A 85 2.27 2.18 12.01
CA LYS A 85 1.23 1.15 12.13
C LYS A 85 1.22 0.16 10.97
N TYR A 86 1.67 0.62 9.80
CA TYR A 86 1.92 -0.21 8.63
C TYR A 86 2.88 0.51 7.67
N PHE A 87 3.38 -0.25 6.71
CA PHE A 87 4.10 0.27 5.55
C PHE A 87 3.29 0.00 4.29
N PHE A 88 2.87 1.06 3.59
CA PHE A 88 2.08 0.98 2.37
C PHE A 88 2.92 1.22 1.13
N TYR A 89 2.62 0.47 0.06
CA TYR A 89 3.06 0.77 -1.29
C TYR A 89 2.02 0.32 -2.33
N THR A 90 2.09 0.88 -3.53
CA THR A 90 1.35 0.38 -4.70
C THR A 90 2.29 -0.50 -5.53
N ASP A 91 1.88 -1.74 -5.82
CA ASP A 91 2.73 -2.71 -6.51
C ASP A 91 2.96 -2.34 -7.97
N ASN A 92 1.92 -1.81 -8.64
CA ASN A 92 1.98 -1.40 -10.04
C ASN A 92 1.24 -0.07 -10.29
N GLU A 93 2.02 0.99 -10.51
CA GLU A 93 1.59 2.36 -10.81
C GLU A 93 1.20 2.52 -12.28
N THR A 94 -0.07 2.32 -12.59
CA THR A 94 -0.54 2.24 -13.99
C THR A 94 -0.33 3.50 -14.82
N ILE A 95 -0.31 4.68 -14.18
CA ILE A 95 -0.18 5.96 -14.90
C ILE A 95 1.26 6.16 -15.38
N HIS A 96 2.23 5.68 -14.60
CA HIS A 96 3.66 5.90 -14.86
C HIS A 96 4.39 4.65 -15.34
N GLY A 97 3.73 3.49 -15.35
CA GLY A 97 4.34 2.23 -15.76
C GLY A 97 5.42 1.74 -14.80
N ILE A 98 5.28 2.03 -13.51
CA ILE A 98 6.25 1.63 -12.48
C ILE A 98 5.68 0.45 -11.71
N GLU A 99 6.23 -0.74 -11.96
CA GLU A 99 5.93 -1.95 -11.20
C GLU A 99 7.13 -2.31 -10.31
N LEU A 100 6.88 -2.58 -9.03
CA LEU A 100 7.94 -3.02 -8.13
C LEU A 100 8.39 -4.44 -8.51
N PRO A 101 9.68 -4.64 -8.84
CA PRO A 101 10.18 -5.95 -9.26
C PRO A 101 10.40 -6.92 -8.08
N TYR A 102 10.18 -6.45 -6.85
CA TYR A 102 10.34 -7.21 -5.61
C TYR A 102 9.36 -6.72 -4.55
N ILE A 103 9.12 -7.58 -3.55
CA ILE A 103 8.35 -7.21 -2.36
C ILE A 103 9.25 -6.38 -1.44
N PRO A 104 8.89 -5.13 -1.11
CA PRO A 104 9.70 -4.31 -0.23
C PRO A 104 9.77 -4.91 1.18
N GLU A 105 10.93 -4.80 1.82
CA GLU A 105 11.11 -5.20 3.21
C GLU A 105 10.56 -4.11 4.14
N SER A 106 9.71 -4.52 5.07
CA SER A 106 9.24 -3.65 6.16
C SER A 106 10.10 -3.84 7.41
N LEU A 107 9.91 -2.96 8.40
CA LEU A 107 10.54 -3.10 9.71
C LEU A 107 9.86 -4.20 10.54
N PRO A 108 10.56 -4.80 11.52
CA PRO A 108 9.95 -5.74 12.46
C PRO A 108 8.69 -5.15 13.11
N ASN A 109 7.62 -5.93 13.16
CA ASN A 109 6.31 -5.54 13.71
C ASN A 109 5.56 -4.43 12.94
N VAL A 110 6.06 -3.97 11.78
CA VAL A 110 5.35 -3.05 10.89
C VAL A 110 4.78 -3.86 9.71
N PRO A 111 3.48 -4.18 9.70
CA PRO A 111 2.90 -4.99 8.63
C PRO A 111 2.96 -4.27 7.28
N LEU A 112 3.21 -5.05 6.21
CA LEU A 112 3.21 -4.54 4.85
C LEU A 112 1.78 -4.51 4.29
N VAL A 113 1.38 -3.39 3.70
CA VAL A 113 0.08 -3.18 3.07
C VAL A 113 0.31 -2.81 1.61
N CYS A 114 -0.45 -3.42 0.71
CA CYS A 114 -0.22 -3.28 -0.72
C CYS A 114 -1.49 -3.02 -1.52
N ASP A 115 -1.43 -2.03 -2.42
CA ASP A 115 -2.40 -1.90 -3.52
C ASP A 115 -1.88 -2.68 -4.75
N MET A 116 -2.57 -3.77 -5.07
CA MET A 116 -2.33 -4.63 -6.23
C MET A 116 -3.43 -4.49 -7.29
N THR A 117 -4.25 -3.44 -7.23
CA THR A 117 -5.44 -3.30 -8.09
C THR A 117 -5.17 -3.60 -9.57
N SER A 118 -4.03 -3.15 -10.10
CA SER A 118 -3.70 -3.23 -11.52
C SER A 118 -2.93 -4.48 -11.95
N ASN A 119 -2.46 -5.31 -11.01
CA ASN A 119 -1.68 -6.51 -11.31
C ASN A 119 -2.06 -7.73 -10.46
N PHE A 120 -3.15 -7.65 -9.71
CA PHE A 120 -3.71 -8.75 -8.94
C PHE A 120 -4.00 -9.96 -9.85
N LEU A 121 -3.54 -11.15 -9.48
CA LEU A 121 -3.60 -12.39 -10.27
C LEU A 121 -2.76 -12.43 -11.57
N THR A 122 -1.87 -11.48 -11.83
CA THR A 122 -0.93 -11.58 -12.96
C THR A 122 0.21 -12.57 -12.69
N ARG A 123 0.54 -12.82 -11.42
CA ARG A 123 1.60 -13.72 -10.96
C ARG A 123 1.26 -14.32 -9.59
N PRO A 124 1.93 -15.42 -9.18
CA PRO A 124 1.86 -15.89 -7.79
C PRO A 124 2.35 -14.81 -6.82
N ILE A 125 1.64 -14.65 -5.69
CA ILE A 125 2.05 -13.77 -4.60
C ILE A 125 2.25 -14.59 -3.32
N ASP A 126 3.29 -14.28 -2.58
CA ASP A 126 3.50 -14.81 -1.23
C ASP A 126 2.71 -13.95 -0.22
N ILE A 127 1.43 -14.28 -0.07
CA ILE A 127 0.49 -13.48 0.73
C ILE A 127 0.92 -13.34 2.20
N LYS A 128 1.71 -14.29 2.71
CA LYS A 128 2.20 -14.32 4.10
C LYS A 128 3.11 -13.14 4.46
N LYS A 129 3.66 -12.45 3.46
CA LYS A 129 4.47 -11.24 3.64
C LYS A 129 3.65 -9.98 3.89
N TYR A 130 2.35 -10.02 3.65
CA TYR A 130 1.47 -8.87 3.71
C TYR A 130 0.54 -8.95 4.93
N GLY A 131 0.36 -7.85 5.63
CA GLY A 131 -0.73 -7.69 6.59
C GLY A 131 -2.07 -7.47 5.89
N ALA A 132 -2.08 -6.73 4.77
CA ALA A 132 -3.28 -6.54 3.95
C ALA A 132 -2.92 -6.32 2.47
N VAL A 133 -3.79 -6.78 1.58
CA VAL A 133 -3.72 -6.55 0.14
C VAL A 133 -5.07 -6.01 -0.33
N VAL A 134 -5.04 -4.94 -1.10
CA VAL A 134 -6.20 -4.35 -1.76
C VAL A 134 -6.10 -4.60 -3.27
N ALA A 135 -7.21 -5.00 -3.89
CA ALA A 135 -7.30 -5.09 -5.33
C ALA A 135 -8.71 -4.74 -5.82
N GLY A 136 -8.84 -3.64 -6.58
CA GLY A 136 -10.04 -3.37 -7.37
C GLY A 136 -10.16 -4.34 -8.56
N THR A 137 -11.35 -4.84 -8.84
CA THR A 137 -11.57 -5.84 -9.91
C THR A 137 -11.38 -5.26 -11.31
N GLN A 138 -11.67 -3.97 -11.51
CA GLN A 138 -11.82 -3.31 -12.82
C GLN A 138 -10.55 -3.20 -13.68
N LYS A 139 -9.39 -3.59 -13.17
CA LYS A 139 -8.14 -3.51 -13.94
C LYS A 139 -7.76 -4.88 -14.48
N ASN A 140 -7.51 -5.85 -13.60
CA ASN A 140 -6.96 -7.14 -13.99
C ASN A 140 -7.90 -8.33 -13.71
N CYS A 141 -9.02 -8.11 -13.01
CA CYS A 141 -9.90 -9.20 -12.53
C CYS A 141 -11.36 -9.00 -12.91
N GLY A 142 -11.63 -8.27 -14.00
CA GLY A 142 -12.96 -8.06 -14.56
C GLY A 142 -13.35 -6.59 -14.62
N ILE A 143 -14.63 -6.31 -14.39
CA ILE A 143 -15.24 -4.98 -14.37
C ILE A 143 -15.56 -4.56 -12.92
N ALA A 144 -15.70 -3.27 -12.65
CA ALA A 144 -16.27 -2.75 -11.39
C ALA A 144 -17.68 -2.21 -11.61
#